data_AF-A0A8D2L1C3-F1
#
_entry.id   AF-A0A8D2L1C3-F1
#
_cell.length_a   1.000
_cell.length_b   1.000
_cell.length_c   1.000
_cell.angle_alpha   90.00
_cell.angle_beta   90.00
_cell.angle_gamma   90.00
#
_symmetry.space_group_name_H-M   'P 1'
#
loop_
_entity.id
_entity.type
_entity.pdbx_description
1 polymer ?
#
loop_
_entity_poly.entity_id
_entity_poly.type
_entity_poly.pdbx_seq_one_letter_code
_entity_poly.pdbx_strand_id
1 'polypeptide(L)'
;MGAAAAEADRTLFVGNLDPKVTEELLFELFHQAGPVIKVKIPKDRDGKPKQFAFVNFKHEESVPYGMSLLNGIKLFGRPLKIQFRSGSSHASHDSSLPHFQHGPPNGSSSSAQQLPIPASNRYERNTENMSAGFPAVQRSFSSPDSLQRQAVMTGLDIEKDQIIEMACLITDSDLNILAEGPNLIINQPDELLDSMSEWCKEHHGKSGLTKAVRESTISLRQAEYEFLSFVRQQTPPGLCPLAGNSVHADKKFLDKHMPQFMKHLHYRIIDVSTVKELCRRWYPEDYQFAPKKAASHRALDDIRESIKELRFYRNSIFKRKMDEKKRKLVENGENEKPAS
;
A
#
# COMPACT_ATOMS: atom_id res chain seq x y z
N MET A 1 -7.28 33.06 -8.23
CA MET A 1 -6.41 32.74 -9.39
C MET A 1 -7.28 32.36 -10.58
N GLY A 2 -6.78 32.44 -11.82
CA GLY A 2 -7.50 31.96 -13.00
C GLY A 2 -7.49 30.42 -13.10
N ALA A 3 -8.47 29.83 -13.78
CA ALA A 3 -8.64 28.37 -13.86
C ALA A 3 -7.38 27.63 -14.38
N ALA A 4 -6.68 28.20 -15.37
CA ALA A 4 -5.45 27.63 -15.92
C ALA A 4 -4.27 27.59 -14.93
N ALA A 5 -4.24 28.47 -13.93
CA ALA A 5 -3.25 28.42 -12.85
C ALA A 5 -3.62 27.33 -11.82
N ALA A 6 -4.90 27.22 -11.47
CA ALA A 6 -5.40 26.13 -10.62
C ALA A 6 -5.33 24.74 -11.31
N GLU A 7 -5.17 24.67 -12.64
CA GLU A 7 -4.76 23.44 -13.34
C GLU A 7 -3.24 23.24 -13.28
N ALA A 8 -2.45 24.31 -13.42
CA ALA A 8 -0.98 24.25 -13.33
C ALA A 8 -0.50 23.69 -11.98
N ASP A 9 -1.05 24.20 -10.88
CA ASP A 9 -0.67 23.80 -9.52
C ASP A 9 -1.03 22.34 -9.20
N ARG A 10 -2.03 21.80 -9.90
CA ARG A 10 -2.45 20.38 -9.82
C ARG A 10 -1.76 19.47 -10.83
N THR A 11 -0.67 19.90 -11.47
CA THR A 11 -0.04 19.14 -12.57
C THR A 11 1.47 18.92 -12.39
N LEU A 12 1.90 17.67 -12.55
CA LEU A 12 3.32 17.29 -12.65
C LEU A 12 3.77 17.23 -14.12
N PHE A 13 5.04 17.60 -14.36
CA PHE A 13 5.79 17.23 -15.55
C PHE A 13 6.55 15.92 -15.27
N VAL A 14 6.56 14.99 -16.24
CA VAL A 14 7.16 13.67 -16.10
C VAL A 14 8.04 13.39 -17.32
N GLY A 15 9.35 13.64 -17.21
CA GLY A 15 10.33 13.47 -18.27
C GLY A 15 11.09 12.14 -18.24
N ASN A 16 11.96 11.96 -19.25
CA ASN A 16 12.81 10.78 -19.46
C ASN A 16 12.03 9.47 -19.71
N LEU A 17 10.86 9.55 -20.33
CA LEU A 17 10.06 8.38 -20.68
C LEU A 17 10.79 7.49 -21.70
N ASP A 18 10.57 6.18 -21.60
CA ASP A 18 10.93 5.26 -22.68
C ASP A 18 9.82 5.28 -23.77
N PRO A 19 10.14 5.10 -25.07
CA PRO A 19 9.13 5.05 -26.13
C PRO A 19 8.03 3.99 -25.96
N LYS A 20 8.20 3.01 -25.05
CA LYS A 20 7.17 2.03 -24.69
C LYS A 20 6.17 2.51 -23.62
N VAL A 21 6.37 3.68 -23.02
CA VAL A 21 5.46 4.23 -22.01
C VAL A 21 4.23 4.87 -22.69
N THR A 22 3.03 4.49 -22.23
CA THR A 22 1.75 4.99 -22.76
C THR A 22 1.05 5.93 -21.76
N GLU A 23 -0.02 6.61 -22.20
CA GLU A 23 -0.78 7.52 -21.34
C GLU A 23 -1.53 6.76 -20.23
N GLU A 24 -1.99 5.54 -20.53
CA GLU A 24 -2.69 4.64 -19.61
C GLU A 24 -1.73 4.09 -18.55
N LEU A 25 -0.53 3.64 -18.93
CA LEU A 25 0.49 3.18 -17.98
C LEU A 25 0.87 4.30 -16.98
N LEU A 26 0.95 5.54 -17.45
CA LEU A 26 1.20 6.69 -16.59
C LEU A 26 -0.03 7.07 -15.75
N PHE A 27 -1.26 6.88 -16.25
CA PHE A 27 -2.47 7.12 -15.47
C PHE A 27 -2.52 6.17 -14.26
N GLU A 28 -2.36 4.86 -14.49
CA GLU A 28 -2.30 3.83 -13.44
C GLU A 28 -1.10 4.03 -12.48
N LEU A 29 0.04 4.49 -13.00
CA LEU A 29 1.24 4.76 -12.19
C LEU A 29 1.09 5.99 -11.29
N PHE A 30 0.41 7.04 -11.76
CA PHE A 30 0.24 8.26 -10.97
C PHE A 30 -1.03 8.24 -10.12
N HIS A 31 -2.00 7.35 -10.38
CA HIS A 31 -3.12 7.11 -9.45
C HIS A 31 -2.66 6.68 -8.04
N GLN A 32 -1.42 6.17 -7.94
CA GLN A 32 -0.74 5.80 -6.69
C GLN A 32 -0.42 7.02 -5.80
N ALA A 33 -0.41 8.22 -6.40
CA ALA A 33 -0.24 9.50 -5.72
C ALA A 33 -1.57 10.25 -5.45
N GLY A 34 -2.69 9.69 -5.86
CA GLY A 34 -4.04 10.25 -5.69
C GLY A 34 -4.82 10.37 -7.00
N PRO A 35 -6.07 10.88 -6.95
CA PRO A 35 -6.99 10.80 -8.09
C PRO A 35 -6.52 11.62 -9.30
N VAL A 36 -6.09 10.94 -10.36
CA VAL A 36 -5.69 11.54 -11.64
C VAL A 36 -6.94 11.89 -12.46
N ILE A 37 -7.02 13.12 -12.98
CA ILE A 37 -8.04 13.53 -13.97
C ILE A 37 -7.59 13.13 -15.36
N LYS A 38 -6.32 13.39 -15.71
CA LYS A 38 -5.81 13.25 -17.08
C LYS A 38 -4.30 13.08 -17.11
N VAL A 39 -3.82 12.24 -18.01
CA VAL A 39 -2.43 12.24 -18.48
C VAL A 39 -2.38 12.74 -19.93
N LYS A 40 -1.29 13.42 -20.31
CA LYS A 40 -1.00 13.72 -21.72
C LYS A 40 0.49 13.62 -22.03
N ILE A 41 0.85 12.71 -22.93
CA ILE A 41 2.10 12.69 -23.69
C ILE A 41 1.88 13.54 -24.96
N PRO A 42 2.54 14.70 -25.11
CA PRO A 42 2.44 15.50 -26.33
C PRO A 42 3.11 14.79 -27.51
N LYS A 43 2.63 15.05 -28.72
CA LYS A 43 3.25 14.60 -29.96
C LYS A 43 4.15 15.68 -30.57
N ASP A 44 5.08 15.27 -31.44
CA ASP A 44 5.82 16.18 -32.31
C ASP A 44 5.04 16.50 -33.62
N ARG A 45 5.70 17.19 -34.57
CA ARG A 45 5.11 17.56 -35.86
C ARG A 45 4.86 16.35 -36.78
N ASP A 46 5.58 15.24 -36.56
CA ASP A 46 5.44 13.99 -37.31
C ASP A 46 4.42 13.04 -36.65
N GLY A 47 3.76 13.48 -35.57
CA GLY A 47 2.78 12.69 -34.83
C GLY A 47 3.37 11.66 -33.87
N LYS A 48 4.70 11.64 -33.66
CA LYS A 48 5.38 10.71 -32.75
C LYS A 48 5.26 11.19 -31.29
N PRO A 49 5.08 10.31 -30.30
CA PRO A 49 5.05 10.70 -28.89
C PRO A 49 6.40 11.27 -28.41
N LYS A 50 6.37 12.37 -27.66
CA LYS A 50 7.56 12.92 -26.98
C LYS A 50 7.90 12.10 -25.73
N GLN A 51 9.17 12.10 -25.32
CA GLN A 51 9.64 11.36 -24.14
C GLN A 51 9.37 12.10 -22.81
N PHE A 52 8.21 12.78 -22.72
CA PHE A 52 7.68 13.38 -21.48
C PHE A 52 6.15 13.45 -21.50
N ALA A 53 5.55 13.52 -20.31
CA ALA A 53 4.11 13.70 -20.11
C ALA A 53 3.80 14.84 -19.13
N PHE A 54 2.54 15.26 -19.13
CA PHE A 54 1.91 16.00 -18.04
C PHE A 54 0.88 15.11 -17.35
N VAL A 55 0.82 15.14 -16.02
CA VAL A 55 -0.13 14.39 -15.19
C VAL A 55 -0.92 15.38 -14.34
N ASN A 56 -2.22 15.52 -14.62
CA ASN A 56 -3.11 16.43 -13.90
C ASN A 56 -3.96 15.66 -12.88
N PHE A 57 -3.90 16.10 -11.62
CA PHE A 57 -4.64 15.54 -10.50
C PHE A 57 -5.92 16.33 -10.21
N LYS A 58 -6.86 15.67 -9.54
CA LYS A 58 -8.08 16.30 -9.01
C LYS A 58 -7.74 17.25 -7.84
N HIS A 59 -6.78 16.88 -7.01
CA HIS A 59 -6.37 17.58 -5.79
C HIS A 59 -4.91 18.05 -5.88
N GLU A 60 -4.57 19.16 -5.23
CA GLU A 60 -3.23 19.76 -5.29
C GLU A 60 -2.21 19.01 -4.44
N GLU A 61 -2.63 18.50 -3.28
CA GLU A 61 -1.83 17.68 -2.37
C GLU A 61 -1.19 16.43 -3.03
N SER A 62 -1.80 15.91 -4.10
CA SER A 62 -1.27 14.80 -4.90
C SER A 62 0.01 15.15 -5.66
N VAL A 63 0.29 16.43 -5.91
CA VAL A 63 1.45 16.89 -6.70
C VAL A 63 2.77 16.74 -5.94
N PRO A 64 2.98 17.33 -4.74
CA PRO A 64 4.21 17.11 -3.97
C PRO A 64 4.32 15.66 -3.48
N TYR A 65 3.21 14.96 -3.22
CA TYR A 65 3.25 13.53 -2.87
C TYR A 65 3.68 12.67 -4.06
N GLY A 66 3.12 12.88 -5.25
CA GLY A 66 3.50 12.16 -6.47
C GLY A 66 4.92 12.43 -6.95
N MET A 67 5.43 13.64 -6.71
CA MET A 67 6.86 13.95 -6.83
C MET A 67 7.69 13.02 -5.92
N SER A 68 7.40 13.03 -4.62
CA SER A 68 8.17 12.29 -3.61
C SER A 68 8.11 10.76 -3.81
N LEU A 69 6.95 10.25 -4.20
CA LEU A 69 6.68 8.81 -4.36
C LEU A 69 7.26 8.22 -5.65
N LEU A 70 7.25 8.98 -6.76
CA LEU A 70 7.46 8.41 -8.10
C LEU A 70 8.71 8.94 -8.84
N ASN A 71 9.43 9.92 -8.29
CA ASN A 71 10.63 10.44 -8.96
C ASN A 71 11.77 9.41 -8.93
N GLY A 72 12.50 9.25 -10.04
CA GLY A 72 13.60 8.29 -10.17
C GLY A 72 13.22 6.82 -10.39
N ILE A 73 11.95 6.42 -10.21
CA ILE A 73 11.52 5.02 -10.45
C ILE A 73 11.67 4.64 -11.92
N LYS A 74 11.98 3.37 -12.22
CA LYS A 74 12.34 2.94 -13.58
C LYS A 74 11.16 2.35 -14.35
N LEU A 75 10.76 2.98 -15.46
CA LEU A 75 9.91 2.36 -16.48
C LEU A 75 10.77 1.88 -17.65
N PHE A 76 10.64 0.60 -18.01
CA PHE A 76 11.45 -0.06 -19.07
C PHE A 76 12.97 0.19 -18.94
N GLY A 77 13.45 0.33 -17.70
CA GLY A 77 14.86 0.62 -17.36
C GLY A 77 15.21 2.11 -17.23
N ARG A 78 14.41 3.04 -17.77
CA ARG A 78 14.66 4.48 -17.67
C ARG A 78 14.05 5.07 -16.38
N PRO A 79 14.83 5.78 -15.55
CA PRO A 79 14.30 6.46 -14.37
C PRO A 79 13.47 7.69 -14.77
N LEU A 80 12.25 7.81 -14.23
CA LEU A 80 11.41 9.00 -14.42
C LEU A 80 12.11 10.24 -13.84
N LYS A 81 11.99 11.38 -14.53
CA LYS A 81 12.41 12.69 -14.02
C LYS A 81 11.19 13.57 -13.83
N ILE A 82 10.68 13.62 -12.61
CA ILE A 82 9.48 14.37 -12.26
C ILE A 82 9.87 15.80 -11.84
N GLN A 83 9.07 16.78 -12.27
CA GLN A 83 9.21 18.19 -11.91
C GLN A 83 7.82 18.82 -11.72
N PHE A 84 7.72 19.92 -10.96
CA PHE A 84 6.51 20.73 -10.94
C PHE A 84 6.26 21.32 -12.34
N ARG A 85 5.01 21.37 -12.81
CA ARG A 85 4.72 21.97 -14.13
C ARG A 85 5.09 23.44 -14.12
N SER A 86 5.86 23.87 -15.12
CA SER A 86 6.25 25.28 -15.31
C SER A 86 5.02 26.21 -15.30
N GLY A 87 5.13 27.31 -14.55
CA GLY A 87 4.02 28.23 -14.31
C GLY A 87 3.03 27.80 -13.22
N SER A 88 3.38 26.80 -12.39
CA SER A 88 2.73 26.58 -11.10
C SER A 88 3.36 27.44 -10.00
N SER A 89 2.62 27.67 -8.91
CA SER A 89 3.13 28.28 -7.68
C SER A 89 4.31 27.49 -7.08
N HIS A 90 4.20 26.16 -7.08
CA HIS A 90 5.23 25.21 -6.61
C HIS A 90 6.57 25.34 -7.37
N ALA A 91 6.54 25.64 -8.67
CA ALA A 91 7.76 25.81 -9.48
C ALA A 91 8.63 27.01 -9.04
N SER A 92 8.09 27.95 -8.26
CA SER A 92 8.84 29.09 -7.70
C SER A 92 9.75 28.69 -6.53
N HIS A 93 9.37 27.65 -5.78
CA HIS A 93 10.01 27.27 -4.51
C HIS A 93 11.13 26.23 -4.65
N ASP A 94 11.32 25.65 -5.84
CA ASP A 94 12.31 24.59 -6.14
C ASP A 94 13.78 25.09 -6.10
N SER A 95 14.01 26.34 -5.67
CA SER A 95 15.32 27.00 -5.58
C SER A 95 15.94 26.98 -4.18
N SER A 96 15.27 26.39 -3.18
CA SER A 96 15.69 26.49 -1.76
C SER A 96 15.56 25.19 -0.95
N LEU A 97 16.05 24.06 -1.47
CA LEU A 97 16.21 22.81 -0.71
C LEU A 97 17.69 22.32 -0.72
N PRO A 98 18.23 21.84 0.42
CA PRO A 98 19.64 21.48 0.53
C PRO A 98 19.98 20.15 -0.14
N HIS A 99 20.95 20.20 -1.05
CA HIS A 99 21.39 19.08 -1.88
C HIS A 99 22.38 18.15 -1.16
N PHE A 100 21.89 17.07 -0.56
CA PHE A 100 22.74 16.02 0.01
C PHE A 100 23.31 15.11 -1.11
N GLN A 101 24.55 15.36 -1.51
CA GLN A 101 25.35 14.44 -2.34
C GLN A 101 26.68 14.09 -1.68
N HIS A 102 26.92 12.79 -1.49
CA HIS A 102 28.26 12.23 -1.34
C HIS A 102 28.44 11.02 -2.27
N GLY A 103 28.85 11.32 -3.51
CA GLY A 103 29.68 10.45 -4.33
C GLY A 103 31.00 11.19 -4.60
N PRO A 104 32.17 10.52 -4.63
CA PRO A 104 33.46 11.21 -4.56
C PRO A 104 33.89 11.83 -5.92
N PRO A 105 34.21 13.14 -5.97
CA PRO A 105 34.90 13.74 -7.10
C PRO A 105 36.42 13.64 -6.94
N ASN A 106 37.14 13.49 -8.06
CA ASN A 106 38.58 13.28 -8.07
C ASN A 106 39.32 14.52 -8.59
N GLY A 107 40.32 15.01 -7.83
CA GLY A 107 41.53 15.68 -8.32
C GLY A 107 41.47 17.06 -8.99
N SER A 108 42.22 18.01 -8.40
CA SER A 108 42.92 19.17 -9.04
C SER A 108 42.10 20.29 -9.72
N SER A 109 42.50 21.57 -9.67
CA SER A 109 43.56 22.23 -8.87
C SER A 109 43.43 23.76 -8.87
N SER A 110 43.90 24.38 -7.77
CA SER A 110 44.09 25.83 -7.48
C SER A 110 43.09 26.42 -6.45
N SER A 111 43.48 27.27 -5.50
CA SER A 111 44.84 27.64 -5.04
C SER A 111 44.86 28.25 -3.62
N ALA A 112 46.07 28.48 -3.12
CA ALA A 112 46.46 29.41 -2.05
C ALA A 112 45.74 30.78 -2.08
N GLN A 113 45.52 31.49 -0.95
CA GLN A 113 45.89 31.30 0.49
C GLN A 113 44.87 32.09 1.37
N GLN A 114 44.89 32.21 2.72
CA GLN A 114 45.88 31.94 3.79
C GLN A 114 45.17 31.53 5.13
N LEU A 115 45.84 31.69 6.28
CA LEU A 115 45.41 31.39 7.68
C LEU A 115 46.07 32.41 8.65
N PRO A 116 45.52 32.71 9.85
CA PRO A 116 45.66 31.88 11.10
C PRO A 116 44.31 31.62 11.84
N ILE A 117 44.02 30.44 12.43
CA ILE A 117 44.54 29.78 13.68
C ILE A 117 44.04 30.46 14.98
N PRO A 118 43.66 29.74 16.07
CA PRO A 118 43.48 28.28 16.30
C PRO A 118 41.98 27.87 16.18
N ALA A 119 41.36 26.81 16.76
CA ALA A 119 41.69 25.66 17.65
C ALA A 119 40.70 24.49 17.33
N SER A 120 40.53 23.34 18.03
CA SER A 120 41.14 22.69 19.21
C SER A 120 41.06 21.15 19.06
N ASN A 121 41.82 20.38 19.86
CA ASN A 121 41.92 18.90 19.97
C ASN A 121 40.70 18.09 19.42
N ARG A 122 40.82 17.16 18.46
CA ARG A 122 41.70 15.97 18.34
C ARG A 122 41.49 14.90 19.42
N TYR A 123 40.90 13.76 19.05
CA TYR A 123 41.35 12.42 19.46
C TYR A 123 40.83 11.32 18.52
N GLU A 124 41.72 10.42 18.11
CA GLU A 124 41.40 9.14 17.46
C GLU A 124 41.34 8.02 18.51
N ARG A 125 40.58 6.95 18.25
CA ARG A 125 41.01 5.59 18.64
C ARG A 125 40.33 4.48 17.84
N ASN A 126 41.08 3.40 17.63
CA ASN A 126 40.64 2.17 16.98
C ASN A 126 39.73 1.31 17.88
N THR A 127 39.03 0.38 17.25
CA THR A 127 38.34 -0.76 17.86
C THR A 127 39.32 -1.84 18.36
N GLU A 128 39.08 -2.41 19.54
CA GLU A 128 39.30 -3.85 19.79
C GLU A 128 38.57 -4.34 21.06
N ASN A 129 38.44 -5.67 21.18
CA ASN A 129 37.63 -6.47 22.11
C ASN A 129 37.44 -5.97 23.57
N MET A 130 36.20 -6.10 24.07
CA MET A 130 35.89 -6.79 25.33
C MET A 130 34.42 -7.26 25.39
N SER A 131 34.12 -8.30 26.17
CA SER A 131 32.84 -9.02 26.18
C SER A 131 32.10 -8.95 27.52
N ALA A 132 30.82 -8.59 27.49
CA ALA A 132 29.83 -8.92 28.53
C ALA A 132 28.42 -8.90 27.90
N GLY A 133 27.57 -9.88 28.22
CA GLY A 133 26.37 -10.17 27.43
C GLY A 133 25.08 -9.48 27.88
N PHE A 134 24.21 -9.21 26.90
CA PHE A 134 22.76 -9.44 26.99
C PHE A 134 22.29 -10.06 25.66
N PRO A 135 21.30 -10.97 25.65
CA PRO A 135 20.91 -11.68 24.43
C PRO A 135 20.07 -10.79 23.51
N ALA A 136 20.74 -10.08 22.59
CA ALA A 136 20.08 -9.41 21.48
C ALA A 136 19.48 -10.46 20.52
N VAL A 137 18.17 -10.72 20.65
CA VAL A 137 17.45 -11.62 19.74
C VAL A 137 17.41 -11.00 18.35
N GLN A 138 18.33 -11.42 17.48
CA GLN A 138 18.31 -11.07 16.05
C GLN A 138 17.08 -11.69 15.37
N ARG A 139 15.94 -10.99 15.43
CA ARG A 139 14.85 -11.22 14.48
C ARG A 139 15.30 -10.74 13.12
N SER A 140 15.69 -11.68 12.26
CA SER A 140 15.84 -11.44 10.83
C SER A 140 14.47 -11.05 10.25
N PHE A 141 14.26 -9.75 10.01
CA PHE A 141 13.03 -9.26 9.39
C PHE A 141 13.00 -9.66 7.90
N SER A 142 12.30 -10.75 7.60
CA SER A 142 11.73 -11.00 6.28
C SER A 142 10.74 -9.88 5.91
N SER A 143 10.61 -9.58 4.62
CA SER A 143 9.79 -8.45 4.12
C SER A 143 8.34 -8.49 4.65
N PRO A 144 7.82 -7.42 5.27
CA PRO A 144 6.50 -7.41 5.92
C PRO A 144 5.33 -7.16 4.95
N ASP A 145 5.17 -8.04 3.96
CA ASP A 145 3.95 -8.13 3.15
C ASP A 145 2.87 -8.89 3.97
N SER A 146 2.11 -8.17 4.81
CA SER A 146 1.57 -8.76 6.06
C SER A 146 0.16 -8.29 6.53
N LEU A 147 -0.97 -8.80 5.98
CA LEU A 147 -2.34 -8.42 6.42
C LEU A 147 -3.48 -9.41 6.08
N GLN A 148 -4.52 -9.45 6.93
CA GLN A 148 -5.93 -9.43 6.50
C GLN A 148 -6.87 -8.73 7.52
N ARG A 149 -7.83 -7.93 7.04
CA ARG A 149 -8.82 -7.21 7.88
C ARG A 149 -10.17 -7.13 7.17
N GLN A 150 -11.23 -6.95 7.95
CA GLN A 150 -12.58 -6.74 7.42
C GLN A 150 -13.40 -5.88 8.40
N ALA A 151 -14.28 -5.05 7.85
CA ALA A 151 -15.25 -4.25 8.58
C ALA A 151 -16.68 -4.66 8.21
N VAL A 152 -17.62 -4.45 9.13
CA VAL A 152 -19.06 -4.66 8.94
C VAL A 152 -19.76 -3.33 9.18
N MET A 153 -20.63 -2.97 8.24
CA MET A 153 -21.34 -1.70 8.19
C MET A 153 -22.85 -1.89 8.33
N THR A 154 -23.57 -0.81 8.65
CA THR A 154 -25.05 -0.76 8.62
C THR A 154 -25.63 -0.92 7.21
N GLY A 155 -24.82 -0.71 6.18
CA GLY A 155 -25.19 -0.77 4.76
C GLY A 155 -24.02 -0.40 3.83
N LEU A 156 -24.32 0.21 2.69
CA LEU A 156 -23.35 0.52 1.61
C LEU A 156 -23.38 1.99 1.15
N ASP A 157 -24.30 2.81 1.67
CA ASP A 157 -24.37 4.23 1.38
C ASP A 157 -23.43 5.01 2.30
N ILE A 158 -22.25 5.33 1.77
CA ILE A 158 -21.17 6.04 2.47
C ILE A 158 -21.59 7.40 3.07
N GLU A 159 -22.71 8.00 2.62
CA GLU A 159 -23.20 9.27 3.17
C GLU A 159 -24.22 9.11 4.30
N LYS A 160 -24.59 7.87 4.66
CA LYS A 160 -25.53 7.56 5.75
C LYS A 160 -24.99 6.48 6.70
N ASP A 161 -24.57 5.36 6.12
CA ASP A 161 -24.15 4.17 6.84
C ASP A 161 -22.87 4.37 7.67
N GLN A 162 -22.73 3.59 8.74
CA GLN A 162 -21.60 3.64 9.65
C GLN A 162 -21.00 2.25 9.89
N ILE A 163 -19.79 2.19 10.47
CA ILE A 163 -19.13 0.95 10.88
C ILE A 163 -19.73 0.50 12.23
N ILE A 164 -20.07 -0.79 12.35
CA ILE A 164 -20.69 -1.39 13.55
C ILE A 164 -19.91 -2.57 14.13
N GLU A 165 -19.13 -3.29 13.32
CA GLU A 165 -18.13 -4.25 13.82
C GLU A 165 -16.86 -4.14 12.97
N MET A 166 -15.70 -4.35 13.58
CA MET A 166 -14.43 -4.40 12.86
C MET A 166 -13.50 -5.41 13.53
N ALA A 167 -12.74 -6.14 12.71
CA ALA A 167 -11.72 -7.06 13.17
C ALA A 167 -10.41 -6.90 12.39
N CYS A 168 -9.30 -7.30 13.00
CA CYS A 168 -7.97 -7.15 12.40
C CYS A 168 -7.08 -8.36 12.67
N LEU A 169 -6.56 -8.99 11.62
CA LEU A 169 -5.45 -9.94 11.70
C LEU A 169 -4.20 -9.39 10.96
N ILE A 170 -3.03 -9.86 11.38
CA ILE A 170 -1.78 -9.67 10.64
C ILE A 170 -1.30 -11.04 10.21
N THR A 171 -0.96 -11.18 8.93
CA THR A 171 -0.37 -12.39 8.35
C THR A 171 1.06 -12.14 7.88
N ASP A 172 1.76 -13.14 7.35
CA ASP A 172 2.95 -12.99 6.52
C ASP A 172 2.62 -13.07 5.02
N SER A 173 3.66 -13.00 4.16
CA SER A 173 3.56 -13.13 2.70
C SER A 173 3.01 -14.47 2.22
N ASP A 174 2.95 -15.45 3.12
CA ASP A 174 2.50 -16.81 2.89
C ASP A 174 1.12 -17.09 3.54
N LEU A 175 0.49 -16.02 4.05
CA LEU A 175 -0.84 -15.96 4.65
C LEU A 175 -0.94 -16.67 6.01
N ASN A 176 0.17 -16.81 6.73
CA ASN A 176 0.22 -17.36 8.08
C ASN A 176 -0.04 -16.26 9.12
N ILE A 177 -0.97 -16.48 10.05
CA ILE A 177 -1.36 -15.47 11.05
C ILE A 177 -0.20 -15.27 12.04
N LEU A 178 0.28 -14.03 12.12
CA LEU A 178 1.34 -13.58 13.03
C LEU A 178 0.78 -12.96 14.31
N ALA A 179 -0.34 -12.25 14.21
CA ALA A 179 -1.01 -11.60 15.34
C ALA A 179 -2.52 -11.47 15.11
N GLU A 180 -3.29 -11.69 16.18
CA GLU A 180 -4.71 -11.35 16.26
C GLU A 180 -4.85 -10.00 16.99
N GLY A 181 -5.55 -9.06 16.37
CA GLY A 181 -5.81 -7.73 16.90
C GLY A 181 -7.18 -7.60 17.53
N PRO A 182 -7.65 -6.36 17.78
CA PRO A 182 -8.98 -6.12 18.32
C PRO A 182 -10.08 -6.71 17.43
N ASN A 183 -11.18 -7.12 18.05
CA ASN A 183 -12.45 -7.46 17.41
C ASN A 183 -13.54 -6.69 18.14
N LEU A 184 -13.90 -5.52 17.62
CA LEU A 184 -14.64 -4.50 18.35
C LEU A 184 -16.00 -4.24 17.69
N ILE A 185 -17.04 -4.19 18.53
CA ILE A 185 -18.38 -3.77 18.15
C ILE A 185 -18.52 -2.31 18.53
N ILE A 186 -18.86 -1.46 17.56
CA ILE A 186 -18.85 0.01 17.68
C ILE A 186 -20.28 0.48 17.93
N ASN A 187 -20.47 1.29 18.97
CA ASN A 187 -21.78 1.86 19.31
C ASN A 187 -22.28 2.81 18.20
N GLN A 188 -23.59 2.77 17.93
CA GLN A 188 -24.29 3.65 17.00
C GLN A 188 -25.68 4.03 17.56
N PRO A 189 -26.26 5.19 17.17
CA PRO A 189 -27.59 5.60 17.61
C PRO A 189 -28.70 4.66 17.13
N ASP A 190 -29.77 4.53 17.91
CA ASP A 190 -30.92 3.69 17.59
C ASP A 190 -31.60 4.11 16.28
N GLU A 191 -31.65 5.41 16.00
CA GLU A 191 -32.23 5.98 14.77
C GLU A 191 -31.49 5.50 13.52
N LEU A 192 -30.19 5.20 13.61
CA LEU A 192 -29.43 4.59 12.51
C LEU A 192 -29.76 3.11 12.37
N LEU A 193 -29.82 2.38 13.48
CA LEU A 193 -30.09 0.93 13.49
C LEU A 193 -31.50 0.62 12.96
N ASP A 194 -32.49 1.42 13.34
CA ASP A 194 -33.87 1.22 12.94
C ASP A 194 -34.19 1.78 11.53
N SER A 195 -33.31 2.65 10.98
CA SER A 195 -33.36 3.10 9.57
C SER A 195 -32.53 2.23 8.60
N MET A 196 -31.81 1.21 9.10
CA MET A 196 -31.17 0.20 8.26
C MET A 196 -32.16 -0.50 7.31
N SER A 197 -31.66 -0.98 6.17
CA SER A 197 -32.46 -1.82 5.26
C SER A 197 -32.90 -3.13 5.91
N GLU A 198 -34.04 -3.68 5.48
CA GLU A 198 -34.60 -4.92 6.04
C GLU A 198 -33.63 -6.11 5.96
N TRP A 199 -32.81 -6.19 4.89
CA TRP A 199 -31.76 -7.21 4.79
C TRP A 199 -30.72 -7.07 5.92
N CYS A 200 -30.27 -5.84 6.21
CA CYS A 200 -29.32 -5.57 7.29
C CYS A 200 -29.95 -5.84 8.67
N LYS A 201 -31.19 -5.40 8.90
CA LYS A 201 -31.95 -5.71 10.13
C LYS A 201 -32.07 -7.21 10.38
N GLU A 202 -32.39 -7.98 9.34
CA GLU A 202 -32.52 -9.43 9.44
C GLU A 202 -31.18 -10.11 9.76
N HIS A 203 -30.09 -9.77 9.06
CA HIS A 203 -28.80 -10.44 9.22
C HIS A 203 -28.07 -10.00 10.51
N HIS A 204 -28.07 -8.70 10.82
CA HIS A 204 -27.47 -8.17 12.05
C HIS A 204 -28.33 -8.51 13.29
N GLY A 205 -29.65 -8.71 13.11
CA GLY A 205 -30.53 -9.25 14.14
C GLY A 205 -30.26 -10.72 14.44
N LYS A 206 -30.21 -11.59 13.41
CA LYS A 206 -29.96 -13.05 13.56
C LYS A 206 -28.57 -13.38 14.12
N SER A 207 -27.55 -12.59 13.79
CA SER A 207 -26.19 -12.74 14.33
C SER A 207 -26.02 -12.17 15.75
N GLY A 208 -27.06 -11.49 16.28
CA GLY A 208 -27.02 -10.77 17.56
C GLY A 208 -26.27 -9.43 17.52
N LEU A 209 -25.68 -9.05 16.38
CA LEU A 209 -24.87 -7.84 16.24
C LEU A 209 -25.66 -6.56 16.55
N THR A 210 -26.90 -6.41 16.07
CA THR A 210 -27.72 -5.21 16.36
C THR A 210 -27.92 -5.00 17.87
N LYS A 211 -28.05 -6.08 18.65
CA LYS A 211 -28.13 -6.02 20.11
C LYS A 211 -26.79 -5.60 20.71
N ALA A 212 -25.70 -6.23 20.27
CA ALA A 212 -24.36 -5.93 20.78
C ALA A 212 -23.87 -4.51 20.44
N VAL A 213 -24.35 -3.90 19.35
CA VAL A 213 -24.09 -2.47 19.03
C VAL A 213 -24.77 -1.55 20.05
N ARG A 214 -26.03 -1.83 20.40
CA ARG A 214 -26.80 -1.11 21.42
C ARG A 214 -26.17 -1.23 22.81
N GLU A 215 -25.63 -2.40 23.14
CA GLU A 215 -24.94 -2.67 24.40
C GLU A 215 -23.46 -2.22 24.43
N SER A 216 -22.89 -1.82 23.28
CA SER A 216 -21.50 -1.37 23.21
C SER A 216 -21.32 0.04 23.80
N THR A 217 -20.18 0.26 24.45
CA THR A 217 -19.71 1.57 24.93
C THR A 217 -18.51 2.09 24.13
N ILE A 218 -18.11 1.39 23.06
CA ILE A 218 -16.94 1.74 22.24
C ILE A 218 -17.36 2.72 21.15
N SER A 219 -16.89 3.97 21.24
CA SER A 219 -17.04 4.93 20.16
C SER A 219 -16.12 4.63 18.97
N LEU A 220 -16.52 5.07 17.78
CA LEU A 220 -15.72 4.97 16.54
C LEU A 220 -14.26 5.46 16.72
N ARG A 221 -14.05 6.52 17.52
CA ARG A 221 -12.73 7.10 17.80
C ARG A 221 -11.87 6.23 18.73
N GLN A 222 -12.48 5.52 19.68
CA GLN A 222 -11.76 4.54 20.52
C GLN A 222 -11.34 3.33 19.66
N ALA A 223 -12.26 2.83 18.82
CA ALA A 223 -11.96 1.75 17.88
C ALA A 223 -10.81 2.15 16.93
N GLU A 224 -10.86 3.33 16.29
CA GLU A 224 -9.74 3.82 15.44
C GLU A 224 -8.41 3.81 16.20
N TYR A 225 -8.40 4.32 17.45
CA TYR A 225 -7.19 4.37 18.26
C TYR A 225 -6.64 2.98 18.61
N GLU A 226 -7.49 2.03 19.00
CA GLU A 226 -7.08 0.67 19.31
C GLU A 226 -6.54 -0.06 18.09
N PHE A 227 -7.23 0.03 16.94
CA PHE A 227 -6.75 -0.54 15.68
C PHE A 227 -5.44 0.11 15.22
N LEU A 228 -5.32 1.44 15.28
CA LEU A 228 -4.09 2.16 14.92
C LEU A 228 -2.92 1.83 15.86
N SER A 229 -3.17 1.73 17.16
CA SER A 229 -2.18 1.33 18.17
C SER A 229 -1.67 -0.09 17.91
N PHE A 230 -2.57 -1.04 17.62
CA PHE A 230 -2.21 -2.40 17.27
C PHE A 230 -1.37 -2.46 15.99
N VAL A 231 -1.81 -1.88 14.88
CA VAL A 231 -1.10 -2.02 13.59
C VAL A 231 0.27 -1.32 13.58
N ARG A 232 0.46 -0.27 14.39
CA ARG A 232 1.75 0.38 14.62
C ARG A 232 2.79 -0.52 15.29
N GLN A 233 2.36 -1.51 16.07
CA GLN A 233 3.25 -2.49 16.71
C GLN A 233 3.63 -3.64 15.76
N GLN A 234 2.83 -3.88 14.71
CA GLN A 234 2.95 -5.06 13.84
C GLN A 234 3.46 -4.74 12.42
N THR A 235 3.22 -3.53 11.91
CA THR A 235 3.50 -3.17 10.50
C THR A 235 4.19 -1.81 10.38
N PRO A 236 5.19 -1.64 9.50
CA PRO A 236 5.77 -0.34 9.20
C PRO A 236 4.73 0.59 8.54
N PRO A 237 4.77 1.90 8.82
CA PRO A 237 3.79 2.85 8.31
C PRO A 237 3.87 2.97 6.78
N GLY A 238 2.71 2.94 6.12
CA GLY A 238 2.53 3.25 4.70
C GLY A 238 2.92 2.13 3.73
N LEU A 239 3.56 1.05 4.17
CA LEU A 239 4.04 -0.03 3.28
C LEU A 239 3.04 -1.19 3.10
N CYS A 240 2.15 -1.39 4.09
CA CYS A 240 1.39 -2.63 4.22
C CYS A 240 -0.09 -2.44 3.74
N PRO A 241 -0.56 -3.17 2.69
CA PRO A 241 -1.84 -2.92 2.00
C PRO A 241 -3.07 -3.63 2.60
N LEU A 242 -4.23 -2.96 2.66
CA LEU A 242 -5.48 -3.55 3.21
C LEU A 242 -5.92 -4.81 2.43
N ALA A 243 -6.31 -5.90 3.10
CA ALA A 243 -6.52 -7.20 2.45
C ALA A 243 -7.75 -7.95 2.99
N GLY A 244 -8.61 -8.44 2.09
CA GLY A 244 -9.90 -9.09 2.42
C GLY A 244 -10.76 -9.35 1.17
N ASN A 245 -11.94 -9.94 1.32
CA ASN A 245 -12.90 -10.08 0.21
C ASN A 245 -13.66 -8.78 -0.05
N SER A 246 -13.63 -8.26 -1.28
CA SER A 246 -14.34 -7.04 -1.68
C SER A 246 -13.92 -5.79 -0.86
N VAL A 247 -12.70 -5.81 -0.32
CA VAL A 247 -12.20 -4.90 0.72
C VAL A 247 -12.04 -3.45 0.26
N HIS A 248 -12.30 -3.16 -1.02
CA HIS A 248 -12.52 -1.80 -1.53
C HIS A 248 -13.75 -1.13 -0.90
N ALA A 249 -14.78 -1.91 -0.52
CA ALA A 249 -15.95 -1.41 0.20
C ALA A 249 -15.55 -0.95 1.61
N ASP A 250 -14.89 -1.82 2.37
CA ASP A 250 -14.34 -1.54 3.70
C ASP A 250 -13.42 -0.31 3.66
N LYS A 251 -12.49 -0.26 2.69
CA LYS A 251 -11.57 0.87 2.50
C LYS A 251 -12.32 2.19 2.32
N LYS A 252 -13.41 2.20 1.56
CA LYS A 252 -14.24 3.41 1.34
C LYS A 252 -14.80 3.98 2.65
N PHE A 253 -15.21 3.12 3.57
CA PHE A 253 -15.63 3.55 4.91
C PHE A 253 -14.43 3.92 5.79
N LEU A 254 -13.37 3.12 5.82
CA LEU A 254 -12.18 3.41 6.63
C LEU A 254 -11.49 4.73 6.21
N ASP A 255 -11.44 5.06 4.92
CA ASP A 255 -10.89 6.33 4.41
C ASP A 255 -11.65 7.56 4.93
N LYS A 256 -12.96 7.42 5.20
CA LYS A 256 -13.85 8.50 5.68
C LYS A 256 -13.98 8.53 7.21
N HIS A 257 -14.07 7.36 7.84
CA HIS A 257 -14.44 7.19 9.25
C HIS A 257 -13.25 6.82 10.16
N MET A 258 -12.14 6.34 9.60
CA MET A 258 -10.89 6.03 10.32
C MET A 258 -9.63 6.50 9.54
N PRO A 259 -9.51 7.80 9.21
CA PRO A 259 -8.45 8.32 8.34
C PRO A 259 -7.04 8.22 8.93
N GLN A 260 -6.87 8.24 10.26
CA GLN A 260 -5.56 8.07 10.89
C GLN A 260 -5.12 6.60 10.87
N PHE A 261 -6.06 5.66 10.96
CA PHE A 261 -5.82 4.24 10.71
C PHE A 261 -5.38 4.01 9.26
N MET A 262 -6.14 4.52 8.28
CA MET A 262 -5.80 4.36 6.86
C MET A 262 -4.47 5.01 6.48
N LYS A 263 -4.09 6.13 7.11
CA LYS A 263 -2.79 6.79 6.91
C LYS A 263 -1.59 5.92 7.35
N HIS A 264 -1.79 4.90 8.18
CA HIS A 264 -0.74 3.92 8.53
C HIS A 264 -0.56 2.84 7.46
N LEU A 265 -1.46 2.74 6.47
CA LEU A 265 -1.50 1.65 5.50
C LEU A 265 -1.06 2.11 4.11
N HIS A 266 -0.67 1.15 3.27
CA HIS A 266 -0.46 1.41 1.85
C HIS A 266 -1.80 1.59 1.14
N TYR A 267 -1.83 2.46 0.13
CA TYR A 267 -3.08 2.82 -0.58
C TYR A 267 -3.66 1.65 -1.42
N ARG A 268 -2.83 0.69 -1.84
CA ARG A 268 -3.27 -0.54 -2.54
C ARG A 268 -4.05 -1.46 -1.60
N ILE A 269 -4.84 -2.35 -2.22
CA ILE A 269 -5.52 -3.44 -1.54
C ILE A 269 -5.12 -4.80 -2.14
N ILE A 270 -5.26 -5.86 -1.35
CA ILE A 270 -5.25 -7.26 -1.81
C ILE A 270 -6.69 -7.78 -1.72
N ASP A 271 -7.45 -7.61 -2.81
CA ASP A 271 -8.85 -8.00 -2.86
C ASP A 271 -9.00 -9.47 -3.30
N VAL A 272 -9.43 -10.32 -2.36
CA VAL A 272 -9.66 -11.75 -2.59
C VAL A 272 -10.81 -11.97 -3.59
N SER A 273 -11.79 -11.06 -3.64
CA SER A 273 -12.90 -11.14 -4.59
C SER A 273 -12.45 -10.87 -6.04
N THR A 274 -11.37 -10.11 -6.26
CA THR A 274 -10.75 -10.01 -7.59
C THR A 274 -10.20 -11.37 -8.04
N VAL A 275 -9.46 -12.06 -7.16
CA VAL A 275 -8.90 -13.39 -7.47
C VAL A 275 -10.01 -14.42 -7.70
N LYS A 276 -11.09 -14.37 -6.90
CA LYS A 276 -12.31 -15.17 -7.09
C LYS A 276 -12.94 -14.98 -8.46
N GLU A 277 -13.10 -13.73 -8.89
CA GLU A 277 -13.71 -13.40 -10.19
C GLU A 277 -12.84 -13.79 -11.39
N LEU A 278 -11.50 -13.77 -11.25
CA LEU A 278 -10.58 -14.34 -12.25
C LEU A 278 -10.67 -15.88 -12.27
N CYS A 279 -10.64 -16.52 -11.09
CA CYS A 279 -10.81 -17.97 -10.94
C CYS A 279 -12.09 -18.45 -11.64
N ARG A 280 -13.23 -17.81 -11.37
CA ARG A 280 -14.54 -18.14 -11.95
C ARG A 280 -14.61 -18.04 -13.49
N ARG A 281 -13.69 -17.31 -14.13
CA ARG A 281 -13.67 -17.09 -15.60
C ARG A 281 -12.58 -17.87 -16.32
N TRP A 282 -11.41 -18.04 -15.68
CA TRP A 282 -10.23 -18.65 -16.30
C TRP A 282 -9.97 -20.08 -15.82
N TYR A 283 -10.53 -20.45 -14.65
CA TYR A 283 -10.36 -21.75 -13.99
C TYR A 283 -11.72 -22.26 -13.44
N PRO A 284 -12.76 -22.39 -14.28
CA PRO A 284 -14.12 -22.74 -13.85
C PRO A 284 -14.23 -24.16 -13.25
N GLU A 285 -13.26 -25.03 -13.51
CA GLU A 285 -13.13 -26.35 -12.88
C GLU A 285 -12.62 -26.21 -11.43
N ASP A 286 -11.46 -25.58 -11.22
CA ASP A 286 -10.94 -25.27 -9.87
C ASP A 286 -11.96 -24.48 -9.02
N TYR A 287 -12.67 -23.53 -9.63
CA TYR A 287 -13.67 -22.70 -8.93
C TYR A 287 -14.74 -23.53 -8.20
N GLN A 288 -15.11 -24.70 -8.72
CA GLN A 288 -16.13 -25.57 -8.09
C GLN A 288 -15.66 -26.18 -6.76
N PHE A 289 -14.34 -26.24 -6.54
CA PHE A 289 -13.72 -26.74 -5.30
C PHE A 289 -13.36 -25.62 -4.31
N ALA A 290 -13.70 -24.36 -4.62
CA ALA A 290 -13.46 -23.24 -3.71
C ALA A 290 -14.22 -23.45 -2.38
N PRO A 291 -13.61 -23.11 -1.23
CA PRO A 291 -14.24 -23.34 0.07
C PRO A 291 -15.51 -22.50 0.21
N LYS A 292 -16.65 -23.17 0.44
CA LYS A 292 -17.90 -22.49 0.78
C LYS A 292 -17.73 -21.77 2.13
N LYS A 293 -18.11 -20.48 2.14
CA LYS A 293 -18.20 -19.66 3.35
C LYS A 293 -19.36 -20.12 4.22
N ALA A 294 -19.16 -20.13 5.54
CA ALA A 294 -20.21 -20.36 6.53
C ALA A 294 -21.13 -19.14 6.67
N ALA A 295 -20.65 -17.95 6.31
CA ALA A 295 -21.40 -16.69 6.35
C ALA A 295 -22.03 -16.43 7.72
N SER A 296 -21.22 -16.44 8.78
CA SER A 296 -21.65 -16.05 10.13
C SER A 296 -21.94 -14.55 10.25
N HIS A 297 -21.51 -13.75 9.27
CA HIS A 297 -21.61 -12.28 9.24
C HIS A 297 -20.98 -11.62 10.46
N ARG A 298 -19.82 -12.14 10.88
CA ARG A 298 -19.00 -11.63 11.99
C ARG A 298 -17.59 -11.37 11.49
N ALA A 299 -17.10 -10.15 11.71
CA ALA A 299 -15.92 -9.61 11.04
C ALA A 299 -14.69 -10.53 11.15
N LEU A 300 -14.43 -11.09 12.35
CA LEU A 300 -13.26 -11.93 12.61
C LEU A 300 -13.32 -13.30 11.90
N ASP A 301 -14.50 -13.88 11.73
CA ASP A 301 -14.68 -15.14 11.03
C ASP A 301 -14.64 -14.92 9.51
N ASP A 302 -15.31 -13.88 9.01
CA ASP A 302 -15.29 -13.52 7.60
C ASP A 302 -13.85 -13.22 7.11
N ILE A 303 -13.00 -12.62 7.95
CA ILE A 303 -11.54 -12.53 7.72
C ILE A 303 -10.94 -13.92 7.55
N ARG A 304 -11.08 -14.81 8.55
CA ARG A 304 -10.46 -16.15 8.55
C ARG A 304 -10.89 -16.97 7.32
N GLU A 305 -12.15 -16.85 6.90
CA GLU A 305 -12.63 -17.43 5.64
C GLU A 305 -12.00 -16.79 4.41
N SER A 306 -11.79 -15.47 4.41
CA SER A 306 -11.07 -14.77 3.33
C SER A 306 -9.59 -15.20 3.22
N ILE A 307 -8.91 -15.51 4.34
CA ILE A 307 -7.56 -16.10 4.32
C ILE A 307 -7.59 -17.49 3.67
N LYS A 308 -8.58 -18.31 4.04
CA LYS A 308 -8.78 -19.67 3.52
C LYS A 308 -9.12 -19.68 2.02
N GLU A 309 -9.94 -18.75 1.56
CA GLU A 309 -10.30 -18.52 0.14
C GLU A 309 -9.04 -18.12 -0.67
N LEU A 310 -8.24 -17.17 -0.19
CA LEU A 310 -7.01 -16.76 -0.88
C LEU A 310 -5.93 -17.85 -0.89
N ARG A 311 -5.77 -18.60 0.22
CA ARG A 311 -4.88 -19.77 0.30
C ARG A 311 -5.30 -20.87 -0.68
N PHE A 312 -6.61 -21.10 -0.88
CA PHE A 312 -7.10 -22.02 -1.90
C PHE A 312 -6.65 -21.58 -3.30
N TYR A 313 -6.94 -20.34 -3.71
CA TYR A 313 -6.54 -19.86 -5.05
C TYR A 313 -5.03 -19.95 -5.27
N ARG A 314 -4.22 -19.58 -4.26
CA ARG A 314 -2.74 -19.69 -4.30
C ARG A 314 -2.25 -21.10 -4.64
N ASN A 315 -2.95 -22.14 -4.17
CA ASN A 315 -2.54 -23.54 -4.34
C ASN A 315 -3.07 -24.18 -5.63
N SER A 316 -4.26 -23.73 -6.08
CA SER A 316 -4.95 -24.28 -7.27
C SER A 316 -4.53 -23.57 -8.56
N ILE A 317 -4.71 -22.24 -8.66
CA ILE A 317 -4.68 -21.52 -9.94
C ILE A 317 -3.40 -20.70 -10.20
N PHE A 318 -2.57 -20.44 -9.18
CA PHE A 318 -1.30 -19.74 -9.37
C PHE A 318 -0.18 -20.72 -9.75
N LYS A 319 0.77 -20.24 -10.58
CA LYS A 319 1.95 -21.02 -10.96
C LYS A 319 2.74 -21.44 -9.72
N ARG A 320 2.75 -22.74 -9.43
CA ARG A 320 3.55 -23.35 -8.36
C ARG A 320 5.02 -22.95 -8.52
N LYS A 321 5.62 -22.42 -7.46
CA LYS A 321 7.07 -22.23 -7.40
C LYS A 321 7.74 -23.62 -7.42
N MET A 322 8.87 -23.74 -8.09
CA MET A 322 9.70 -24.96 -8.00
C MET A 322 10.18 -25.12 -6.55
N ASP A 323 9.85 -26.24 -5.91
CA ASP A 323 10.40 -26.56 -4.60
C ASP A 323 11.93 -26.57 -4.65
N GLU A 324 12.57 -26.13 -3.57
CA GLU A 324 14.03 -26.07 -3.50
C GLU A 324 14.68 -27.47 -3.58
N LYS A 325 13.95 -28.51 -3.12
CA LYS A 325 14.30 -29.92 -3.38
C LYS A 325 14.22 -30.29 -4.86
N LYS A 326 13.24 -29.78 -5.60
CA LYS A 326 13.09 -30.06 -7.05
C LYS A 326 14.12 -29.31 -7.89
N ARG A 327 14.55 -28.10 -7.48
CA ARG A 327 15.69 -27.41 -8.09
C ARG A 327 16.96 -28.25 -7.96
N LYS A 328 17.31 -28.65 -6.74
CA LYS A 328 18.49 -29.49 -6.47
C LYS A 328 18.44 -30.85 -7.18
N LEU A 329 17.27 -31.44 -7.38
CA LEU A 329 17.10 -32.66 -8.19
C LEU A 329 17.33 -32.43 -9.69
N VAL A 330 16.96 -31.28 -10.24
CA VAL A 330 17.25 -30.93 -11.65
C VAL A 330 18.73 -30.58 -11.81
N GLU A 331 19.29 -29.76 -10.91
CA GLU A 331 20.72 -29.38 -10.89
C GLU A 331 21.64 -30.60 -10.75
N ASN A 332 21.26 -31.60 -9.97
CA ASN A 332 21.98 -32.88 -9.88
C ASN A 332 21.76 -33.76 -11.12
N GLY A 333 20.55 -33.76 -11.70
CA GLY A 333 20.21 -34.59 -12.87
C GLY A 333 20.86 -34.16 -14.19
N GLU A 334 21.19 -32.87 -14.35
CA GLU A 334 21.89 -32.37 -15.54
C GLU A 334 23.40 -32.73 -15.58
N ASN A 335 23.97 -33.21 -14.47
CA ASN A 335 25.36 -33.68 -14.41
C ASN A 335 25.55 -35.13 -14.89
N GLU A 336 24.50 -35.95 -14.98
CA GLU A 336 24.60 -37.32 -15.52
C GLU A 336 24.44 -37.36 -17.05
N LYS A 337 25.33 -36.65 -17.76
CA LYS A 337 25.63 -37.02 -19.14
C LYS A 337 26.62 -38.20 -19.14
N PRO A 338 26.33 -39.32 -19.83
CA PRO A 338 27.29 -40.41 -19.95
C PRO A 338 28.54 -39.92 -20.70
N ALA A 339 29.71 -40.29 -20.18
CA ALA A 339 30.98 -39.99 -20.81
C ALA A 339 31.39 -41.13 -21.74
N SER A 340 31.29 -40.87 -23.06
CA SER A 340 31.49 -41.80 -24.20
C SER A 340 30.28 -42.66 -24.54
#